data_AF-A0A392NL42-F1
#
_entry.id   AF-A0A392NL42-F1
#
_cell.length_a   1.000
_cell.length_b   1.000
_cell.length_c   1.000
_cell.angle_alpha   90.00
_cell.angle_beta   90.00
_cell.angle_gamma   90.00
#
_symmetry.space_group_name_H-M   'P 1'
#
loop_
_entity.id
_entity.type
_entity.pdbx_description
1 polymer ?
#
loop_
_entity_poly.entity_id
_entity_poly.type
_entity_poly.pdbx_seq_one_letter_code
_entity_poly.pdbx_strand_id
1 'polypeptide(L)' 'MSILINGRPTEDFKVERGLRQGDPLSPFLFLIVVEGLAGMMRKAVEI' A
#
# COMPACT_ATOMS: atom_id res chain seq x y z
N MET A 1 12.43 -4.54 11.11
CA MET A 1 11.28 -3.77 11.64
C MET A 1 10.42 -4.80 12.33
N SER A 2 10.17 -4.62 13.62
CA SER A 2 9.27 -5.46 14.40
C SER A 2 8.00 -4.68 14.72
N ILE A 3 6.89 -5.40 14.88
CA ILE A 3 5.61 -4.83 15.33
C ILE A 3 5.22 -5.48 16.65
N LEU A 4 4.36 -4.82 17.43
CA LEU A 4 3.82 -5.40 18.66
C LEU A 4 2.53 -6.16 18.34
N ILE A 5 2.46 -7.44 18.72
CA ILE A 5 1.24 -8.24 18.71
C ILE A 5 0.94 -8.59 20.16
N ASN A 6 -0.21 -8.11 20.67
CA ASN A 6 -0.60 -8.27 22.08
C ASN A 6 0.49 -7.79 23.06
N GLY A 7 1.18 -6.69 22.74
CA GLY A 7 2.24 -6.11 23.55
C GLY A 7 3.59 -6.85 23.48
N ARG A 8 3.71 -7.94 22.72
CA ARG A 8 4.97 -8.65 22.50
C ARG A 8 5.54 -8.33 21.11
N PRO A 9 6.84 -8.07 20.97
CA PRO A 9 7.44 -7.81 19.66
C PRO A 9 7.44 -9.08 18.80
N THR A 10 7.18 -8.92 17.51
CA THR A 10 7.45 -9.96 16.50
C THR A 10 8.95 -10.09 16.26
N GLU A 11 9.35 -11.16 15.58
CA GLU A 11 10.66 -11.19 14.92
C GLU A 11 10.82 -10.00 13.97
N ASP A 12 12.08 -9.61 13.76
CA ASP A 12 12.40 -8.54 12.83
C ASP A 12 12.19 -9.00 11.40
N PHE A 13 11.43 -8.20 10.64
CA PHE A 13 11.20 -8.46 9.22
C PHE A 13 11.48 -7.23 8.37
N LYS A 14 11.72 -7.47 7.08
CA LYS A 14 11.83 -6.42 6.07
C LYS A 14 10.44 -6.10 5.53
N VAL A 15 10.07 -4.84 5.50
CA VAL A 15 8.83 -4.42 4.85
C VAL A 15 9.01 -4.51 3.34
N GLU A 16 8.21 -5.36 2.70
CA GLU A 16 8.26 -5.54 1.23
C GLU A 16 7.19 -4.73 0.51
N ARG A 17 6.02 -4.55 1.13
CA ARG A 17 4.86 -3.88 0.56
C ARG A 17 4.15 -3.04 1.62
N GLY A 18 3.49 -1.97 1.20
CA GLY A 18 2.71 -1.09 2.05
C GLY A 18 3.28 0.32 2.13
N LEU A 19 2.42 1.25 2.53
CA LEU A 19 2.77 2.64 2.78
C LEU A 19 2.88 2.88 4.28
N ARG A 20 3.81 3.75 4.68
CA ARG A 20 3.94 4.13 6.08
C ARG A 20 2.72 4.94 6.49
N GLN A 21 1.93 4.42 7.43
CA GLN A 21 0.82 5.17 8.02
C GLN A 21 1.34 6.46 8.67
N GLY A 22 0.60 7.56 8.48
CA GLY A 22 1.00 8.89 8.95
C GLY A 22 2.04 9.59 8.06
N ASP A 23 2.50 8.97 6.98
CA ASP A 23 3.27 9.68 5.95
C ASP A 23 2.32 10.58 5.14
N PRO A 24 2.55 11.91 5.11
CA PRO A 24 1.71 12.86 4.38
C PRO A 24 1.63 12.60 2.87
N LEU A 25 2.54 11.81 2.29
CA LEU A 25 2.52 11.45 0.86
C LEU A 25 1.65 10.23 0.56
N SER A 26 1.31 9.41 1.55
CA SER A 26 0.55 8.17 1.35
C SER A 26 -0.79 8.37 0.60
N PRO A 27 -1.58 9.43 0.86
CA PRO A 27 -2.82 9.67 0.12
C PRO A 27 -2.59 9.92 -1.37
N PHE A 28 -1.52 10.62 -1.75
CA PHE A 28 -1.20 10.91 -3.15
C PHE A 28 -0.75 9.65 -3.89
N LEU A 29 0.07 8.81 -3.26
CA LEU A 29 0.50 7.52 -3.82
C LEU A 29 -0.71 6.59 -4.07
N PHE A 30 -1.70 6.61 -3.18
CA PHE A 30 -2.94 5.87 -3.40
C PHE A 30 -3.69 6.34 -4.65
N LEU A 31 -3.82 7.66 -4.86
CA LEU A 31 -4.50 8.21 -6.03
C LEU A 31 -3.82 7.79 -7.35
N ILE A 32 -2.48 7.83 -7.40
CA ILE A 32 -1.70 7.40 -8.58
C ILE A 32 -1.99 5.94 -8.93
N VAL A 33 -1.99 5.05 -7.92
CA VAL A 33 -2.26 3.62 -8.12
C VAL A 33 -3.68 3.40 -8.62
N VAL A 34 -4.66 4.07 -8.00
CA VAL A 34 -6.08 3.96 -8.36
C VAL A 34 -6.35 4.46 -9.78
N GLU A 35 -5.73 5.56 -10.19
CA GLU A 35 -5.86 6.09 -11.55
C GLU A 35 -5.32 5.10 -12.60
N GLY A 36 -4.13 4.54 -12.36
CA GLY A 36 -3.55 3.52 -13.22
C GLY A 36 -4.43 2.27 -13.31
N LEU A 37 -4.95 1.79 -12.17
CA LEU A 37 -5.86 0.65 -12.11
C LEU A 37 -7.17 0.93 -12.88
N ALA A 38 -7.77 2.11 -12.69
CA ALA A 38 -8.98 2.50 -13.41
C ALA A 38 -8.73 2.56 -14.93
N GLY A 39 -7.56 3.02 -15.37
CA GLY A 39 -7.15 3.00 -16.77
C GLY A 39 -7.03 1.58 -17.33
N MET A 40 -6.43 0.66 -16.57
CA MET A 40 -6.36 -0.76 -16.96
C MET A 40 -7.74 -1.41 -17.04
N MET A 41 -8.62 -1.11 -16.09
CA MET A 41 -10.00 -1.64 -16.08
C MET A 41 -10.79 -1.15 -17.29
N ARG A 42 -10.68 0.14 -17.65
CA ARG A 42 -11.32 0.68 -18.87
C ARG A 42 -10.85 -0.07 -20.13
N LYS A 43 -9.53 -0.23 -20.30
CA LYS A 43 -8.95 -0.97 -21.43
C LYS A 43 -9.38 -2.44 -21.47
N ALA A 44 -9.56 -3.07 -20.32
CA ALA A 44 -9.98 -4.47 -20.25
C ALA A 44 -11.47 -4.66 -20.58
N VAL A 45 -12.28 -3.63 -20.40
CA VAL A 45 -13.74 -3.64 -20.66
C VAL A 45 -14.07 -3.15 -22.07
N GLU A 46 -13.23 -2.32 -22.69
CA GLU A 46 -13.31 -2.02 -24.11
C GLU A 46 -13.00 -3.30 -24.92
N ILE A 47 -14.06 -3.93 -25.43
CA ILE A 47 -14.02 -5.07 -26.39
C ILE A 47 -13.88 -4.53 -27.81
#